data_AF-A0AAN6UMJ0-F1
#
_entry.id   AF-A0AAN6UMJ0-F1
#
_cell.length_a   1.000
_cell.length_b   1.000
_cell.length_c   1.000
_cell.angle_alpha   90.00
_cell.angle_beta   90.00
_cell.angle_gamma   90.00
#
_symmetry.space_group_name_H-M   'P 1'
#
loop_
_entity.id
_entity.type
_entity.pdbx_description
1 polymer ?
#
loop_
_entity_poly.entity_id
_entity_poly.type
_entity_poly.pdbx_seq_one_letter_code
_entity_poly.pdbx_strand_id
1 'polypeptide(L)'
;RNLLPKAGMVYPFRALLMKRIRYDVDVKEAIWQAIGETYPTPRAIDNVLSGLFEEATKLLQADAAGIFKNTPIRLIASLTNRPALQHWVKALSIYRLVSLFLILRAARLNWFDTPREPYMTEQHCRVARAIDDFRAADTMN
;
A
#
# COMPACT_ATOMS: atom_id res chain seq x y z
N ARG A 1 -14.66 -14.20 -10.82
CA ARG A 1 -15.42 -14.43 -9.56
C ARG A 1 -14.82 -13.52 -8.49
N ASN A 2 -15.59 -12.63 -7.87
CA ASN A 2 -15.10 -11.69 -6.84
C ASN A 2 -14.83 -12.39 -5.49
N LEU A 3 -14.01 -13.44 -5.51
CA LEU A 3 -13.76 -14.32 -4.39
C LEU A 3 -12.29 -14.21 -3.99
N LEU A 4 -12.02 -13.66 -2.80
CA LEU A 4 -10.67 -13.56 -2.24
C LEU A 4 -10.60 -14.32 -0.91
N PRO A 5 -9.40 -14.76 -0.48
CA PRO A 5 -9.22 -15.33 0.84
C PRO A 5 -9.68 -14.39 1.97
N LYS A 6 -9.90 -14.96 3.16
CA LYS A 6 -10.07 -14.18 4.39
C LYS A 6 -8.87 -13.24 4.60
N ALA A 7 -9.12 -12.11 5.28
CA ALA A 7 -8.05 -11.17 5.60
C ALA A 7 -6.95 -11.91 6.40
N GLY A 8 -5.68 -11.70 6.02
CA GLY A 8 -4.54 -12.41 6.62
C GLY A 8 -4.21 -13.78 5.98
N MET A 9 -4.98 -14.24 5.00
CA MET A 9 -4.68 -15.49 4.26
C MET A 9 -4.12 -15.18 2.87
N VAL A 10 -2.98 -15.77 2.53
CA VAL A 10 -2.37 -15.63 1.19
C VAL A 10 -2.76 -16.79 0.26
N TYR A 11 -3.17 -17.93 0.82
CA TYR A 11 -3.48 -19.14 0.05
C TYR A 11 -4.97 -19.24 -0.33
N PRO A 12 -5.30 -19.48 -1.61
CA PRO A 12 -6.68 -19.54 -2.09
C PRO A 12 -7.28 -20.95 -1.96
N PHE A 13 -7.44 -21.44 -0.72
CA PHE A 13 -8.26 -22.64 -0.51
C PHE A 13 -9.72 -22.31 -0.85
N ARG A 14 -10.32 -23.03 -1.82
CA ARG A 14 -11.67 -22.73 -2.34
C ARG A 14 -12.73 -22.60 -1.23
N ALA A 15 -12.61 -23.41 -0.17
CA ALA A 15 -13.52 -23.40 0.98
C ALA A 15 -13.41 -22.14 1.87
N LEU A 16 -12.33 -21.36 1.74
CA LEU A 16 -12.02 -20.20 2.58
C LEU A 16 -12.15 -18.86 1.82
N LEU A 17 -12.61 -18.91 0.57
CA LEU A 17 -12.82 -17.71 -0.24
C LEU A 17 -14.12 -17.01 0.15
N MET A 18 -14.06 -15.69 0.33
CA MET A 18 -15.19 -14.83 0.63
C MET A 18 -15.47 -13.89 -0.53
N LYS A 19 -16.75 -13.53 -0.70
CA LYS A 19 -17.15 -12.48 -1.63
C LYS A 19 -16.54 -11.15 -1.17
N ARG A 20 -15.74 -10.54 -2.02
CA ARG A 20 -15.18 -9.19 -1.81
C ARG A 20 -15.82 -8.19 -2.75
N ILE A 21 -15.73 -6.93 -2.35
CA ILE A 21 -16.10 -5.83 -3.23
C ILE A 21 -15.17 -5.83 -4.45
N ARG A 22 -15.68 -5.36 -5.59
CA ARG A 22 -14.93 -5.38 -6.86
C ARG A 22 -13.61 -4.61 -6.75
N TYR A 23 -13.59 -3.56 -5.93
CA TYR A 23 -12.40 -2.79 -5.60
C TYR A 23 -11.23 -3.66 -5.10
N ASP A 24 -11.43 -4.51 -4.10
CA ASP A 24 -10.37 -5.35 -3.53
C ASP A 24 -9.80 -6.34 -4.57
N VAL A 25 -10.68 -6.83 -5.46
CA VAL A 25 -10.32 -7.76 -6.53
C VAL A 25 -9.42 -7.05 -7.54
N ASP A 26 -9.79 -5.85 -7.95
CA ASP A 26 -9.01 -5.07 -8.92
C ASP A 26 -7.63 -4.66 -8.34
N VAL A 27 -7.57 -4.28 -7.05
CA VAL A 27 -6.30 -4.01 -6.35
C VAL A 27 -5.41 -5.26 -6.31
N LYS A 28 -5.99 -6.42 -5.95
CA LYS A 28 -5.24 -7.68 -5.96
C LYS A 28 -4.72 -7.99 -7.37
N GLU A 29 -5.57 -7.91 -8.39
CA GLU A 29 -5.19 -8.23 -9.78
C GLU A 29 -4.04 -7.33 -10.25
N ALA A 30 -4.10 -6.02 -9.97
CA ALA A 30 -3.02 -5.10 -10.30
C ALA A 30 -1.69 -5.44 -9.59
N ILE A 31 -1.73 -5.75 -8.29
CA ILE A 31 -0.52 -6.15 -7.53
C ILE A 31 0.02 -7.48 -8.05
N TRP A 32 -0.84 -8.45 -8.37
CA TRP A 32 -0.42 -9.76 -8.89
C TRP A 32 0.23 -9.63 -10.27
N GLN A 33 -0.35 -8.81 -11.15
CA GLN A 33 0.27 -8.48 -12.43
C GLN A 33 1.62 -7.77 -12.27
N ALA A 34 1.76 -6.90 -11.26
CA ALA A 34 3.03 -6.25 -10.93
C ALA A 34 4.15 -7.25 -10.65
N ILE A 35 3.80 -8.28 -9.87
CA ILE A 35 4.75 -9.27 -9.39
C ILE A 35 5.07 -10.28 -10.50
N GLY A 36 4.13 -10.52 -11.42
CA GLY A 36 4.30 -11.47 -12.52
C GLY A 36 4.25 -12.94 -12.08
N GLU A 37 3.86 -13.21 -10.83
CA GLU A 37 3.75 -14.55 -10.26
C GLU A 37 2.28 -14.98 -10.12
N THR A 38 1.99 -16.25 -10.43
CA THR A 38 0.65 -16.84 -10.26
C THR A 38 0.20 -16.85 -8.79
N TYR A 39 1.14 -17.02 -7.86
CA TYR A 39 0.89 -17.03 -6.42
C TYR A 39 1.97 -16.23 -5.69
N PRO A 40 1.84 -14.89 -5.64
CA PRO A 40 2.84 -14.03 -5.02
C PRO A 40 3.08 -14.38 -3.56
N THR A 41 4.36 -14.41 -3.18
CA THR A 41 4.73 -14.57 -1.78
C THR A 41 4.32 -13.34 -0.94
N PRO A 42 4.10 -13.48 0.38
CA PRO A 42 3.88 -12.33 1.26
C PRO A 42 5.00 -11.29 1.13
N ARG A 43 6.25 -11.73 0.95
CA ARG A 43 7.42 -10.88 0.75
C ARG A 43 7.36 -10.09 -0.55
N ALA A 44 6.88 -10.69 -1.63
CA ALA A 44 6.71 -9.99 -2.91
C ALA A 44 5.64 -8.89 -2.81
N ILE A 45 4.52 -9.18 -2.14
CA ILE A 45 3.47 -8.21 -1.86
C ILE A 45 3.99 -7.06 -0.99
N ASP A 46 4.74 -7.40 0.07
CA ASP A 46 5.38 -6.43 0.98
C ASP A 46 6.33 -5.49 0.21
N ASN A 47 7.16 -6.02 -0.69
CA ASN A 47 8.04 -5.18 -1.52
C ASN A 47 7.28 -4.25 -2.48
N VAL A 48 6.21 -4.73 -3.13
CA VAL A 48 5.43 -3.91 -4.06
C VAL A 48 4.72 -2.77 -3.34
N LEU A 49 4.10 -3.08 -2.20
CA LEU A 49 3.39 -2.08 -1.41
C LEU A 49 4.35 -1.11 -0.71
N SER A 50 5.54 -1.56 -0.28
CA SER A 50 6.52 -0.66 0.34
C SER A 50 7.05 0.36 -0.66
N GLY A 51 7.29 -0.06 -1.91
CA GLY A 51 7.75 0.83 -2.98
C GLY A 51 6.83 2.04 -3.19
N LEU A 52 5.50 1.88 -3.00
CA LEU A 52 4.54 2.98 -3.09
C LEU A 52 4.85 4.09 -2.07
N PHE A 53 5.12 3.71 -0.82
CA PHE A 53 5.42 4.66 0.25
C PHE A 53 6.85 5.19 0.15
N GLU A 54 7.83 4.36 -0.22
CA GLU A 54 9.22 4.79 -0.45
C GLU A 54 9.29 5.92 -1.49
N GLU A 55 8.57 5.77 -2.61
CA GLU A 55 8.49 6.83 -3.64
C GLU A 55 7.71 8.06 -3.18
N ALA A 56 6.66 7.87 -2.37
CA ALA A 56 5.89 8.96 -1.80
C ALA A 56 6.74 9.80 -0.82
N THR A 57 7.56 9.15 0.00
CA THR A 57 8.51 9.80 0.90
C THR A 57 9.53 10.62 0.13
N LYS A 58 10.11 10.05 -0.94
CA LYS A 58 11.05 10.79 -1.82
C LYS A 58 10.40 12.02 -2.44
N LEU A 59 9.13 11.94 -2.85
CA LEU A 59 8.40 13.10 -3.38
C LEU A 59 8.19 14.17 -2.31
N LEU A 60 7.79 13.79 -1.10
CA LEU A 60 7.62 14.75 0.00
C LEU A 60 8.93 15.43 0.40
N GLN A 61 10.04 14.70 0.40
CA GLN A 61 11.35 15.26 0.75
C GLN A 61 11.90 16.16 -0.37
N ALA A 62 11.61 15.85 -1.63
CA ALA A 62 12.03 16.66 -2.77
C ALA A 62 11.19 17.93 -2.95
N ASP A 63 9.93 17.91 -2.50
CA ASP A 63 8.97 18.99 -2.65
C ASP A 63 8.61 19.55 -1.26
N ALA A 64 9.36 20.56 -0.81
CA ALA A 64 9.40 21.09 0.56
C ALA A 64 8.09 21.75 1.06
N ALA A 65 6.94 21.49 0.42
CA ALA A 65 5.70 22.20 0.69
C ALA A 65 4.49 21.26 0.70
N GLY A 66 4.19 20.60 1.84
CA GLY A 66 2.85 20.19 2.26
C GLY A 66 1.88 19.53 1.23
N ILE A 67 2.37 18.94 0.14
CA ILE A 67 1.53 18.47 -0.99
C ILE A 67 0.49 17.47 -0.52
N PHE A 68 0.87 16.62 0.43
CA PHE A 68 -0.05 15.62 0.98
C PHE A 68 -1.13 16.25 1.86
N LYS A 69 -0.77 17.18 2.76
CA LYS A 69 -1.70 17.82 3.70
C LYS A 69 -2.84 18.57 3.00
N ASN A 70 -2.53 19.17 1.85
CA ASN A 70 -3.51 19.95 1.10
C ASN A 70 -4.23 19.12 0.03
N THR A 71 -3.59 18.11 -0.56
CA THR A 71 -4.20 17.37 -1.67
C THR A 71 -3.56 15.98 -1.88
N PRO A 72 -4.01 14.94 -1.16
CA PRO A 72 -3.49 13.57 -1.33
C PRO A 72 -3.52 13.08 -2.78
N ILE A 73 -4.57 13.44 -3.53
CA ILE A 73 -4.69 13.07 -4.95
C ILE A 73 -3.56 13.64 -5.83
N ARG A 74 -2.99 14.81 -5.50
CA ARG A 74 -1.84 15.36 -6.23
C ARG A 74 -0.58 14.55 -6.01
N LEU A 75 -0.30 14.16 -4.77
CA LEU A 75 0.83 13.27 -4.47
C LEU A 75 0.69 11.95 -5.25
N ILE A 76 -0.49 11.34 -5.19
CA ILE A 76 -0.75 10.07 -5.87
C ILE A 76 -0.67 10.22 -7.40
N ALA A 77 -1.13 11.34 -7.96
CA ALA A 77 -0.93 11.64 -9.38
C ALA A 77 0.56 11.70 -9.76
N SER A 78 1.41 12.28 -8.90
CA SER A 78 2.85 12.29 -9.13
C SER A 78 3.46 10.90 -9.07
N LEU A 79 2.93 10.01 -8.21
CA LEU A 79 3.38 8.62 -8.09
C LEU A 79 3.16 7.79 -9.37
N THR A 80 2.10 8.06 -10.15
CA THR A 80 1.81 7.28 -11.36
C THR A 80 2.87 7.43 -12.45
N ASN A 81 3.70 8.47 -12.35
CA ASN A 81 4.78 8.74 -13.29
C ASN A 81 6.15 8.19 -12.83
N ARG A 82 6.26 7.69 -11.59
CA ARG A 82 7.55 7.25 -11.02
C ARG A 82 8.00 5.93 -11.65
N PRO A 83 9.18 5.86 -12.29
CA PRO A 83 9.69 4.66 -12.96
C PRO A 83 9.62 3.39 -12.12
N ALA A 84 9.94 3.50 -10.82
CA ALA A 84 9.91 2.39 -9.87
C ALA A 84 8.52 1.76 -9.68
N LEU A 85 7.44 2.46 -10.04
CA LEU A 85 6.05 2.03 -9.83
C LEU A 85 5.30 1.71 -11.12
N GLN A 86 5.85 2.08 -12.29
CA GLN A 86 5.11 2.33 -13.54
C GLN A 86 4.20 1.20 -14.03
N HIS A 87 4.42 -0.06 -13.66
CA HIS A 87 3.65 -1.17 -14.23
C HIS A 87 2.32 -1.44 -13.55
N TRP A 88 2.22 -1.26 -12.23
CA TRP A 88 1.02 -1.69 -11.50
C TRP A 88 0.16 -0.53 -11.01
N VAL A 89 0.77 0.61 -10.69
CA VAL A 89 0.02 1.82 -10.33
C VAL A 89 -0.80 2.33 -11.50
N LYS A 90 -0.34 2.13 -12.74
CA LYS A 90 -1.08 2.47 -13.97
C LYS A 90 -2.24 1.53 -14.26
N ALA A 91 -2.22 0.31 -13.72
CA ALA A 91 -3.33 -0.64 -13.84
C ALA A 91 -4.52 -0.27 -12.94
N LEU A 92 -4.32 0.66 -11.99
CA LEU A 92 -5.35 1.17 -11.09
C LEU A 92 -5.76 2.58 -11.49
N SER A 93 -7.04 2.91 -11.31
CA SER A 93 -7.46 4.30 -11.39
C SER A 93 -6.89 5.10 -10.23
N ILE A 94 -6.65 6.40 -10.44
CA ILE A 94 -6.07 7.28 -9.42
C ILE A 94 -6.85 7.24 -8.10
N TYR A 95 -8.19 7.24 -8.16
CA TYR A 95 -9.04 7.14 -6.97
C TYR A 95 -8.81 5.86 -6.19
N ARG A 96 -8.59 4.73 -6.88
CA ARG A 96 -8.34 3.44 -6.22
C ARG A 96 -6.99 3.41 -5.53
N LEU A 97 -5.99 4.01 -6.17
CA LEU A 97 -4.65 4.15 -5.61
C LEU A 97 -4.63 5.09 -4.40
N VAL A 98 -5.35 6.21 -4.47
CA VAL A 98 -5.58 7.12 -3.33
C VAL A 98 -6.25 6.36 -2.17
N SER A 99 -7.34 5.66 -2.42
CA SER A 99 -8.02 4.88 -1.37
C SER A 99 -7.11 3.83 -0.74
N LEU A 100 -6.33 3.11 -1.56
CA LEU A 100 -5.40 2.09 -1.06
C LEU A 100 -4.34 2.73 -0.14
N PHE A 101 -3.74 3.83 -0.60
CA PHE A 101 -2.73 4.56 0.15
C PHE A 101 -3.28 5.05 1.51
N LEU A 102 -4.46 5.67 1.49
CA LEU A 102 -5.09 6.20 2.70
C LEU A 102 -5.49 5.09 3.68
N ILE A 103 -6.02 3.96 3.18
CA ILE A 103 -6.39 2.81 4.02
C ILE A 103 -5.15 2.23 4.70
N LEU A 104 -4.05 2.04 3.97
CA LEU A 104 -2.81 1.50 4.54
C LEU A 104 -2.20 2.44 5.59
N ARG A 105 -2.17 3.75 5.31
CA ARG A 105 -1.71 4.76 6.27
C ARG A 105 -2.60 4.79 7.51
N ALA A 106 -3.93 4.79 7.35
CA ALA A 106 -4.87 4.79 8.47
C ALA A 106 -4.76 3.51 9.31
N ALA A 107 -4.61 2.34 8.68
CA ALA A 107 -4.38 1.09 9.39
C ALA A 107 -3.10 1.15 10.23
N ARG A 108 -2.03 1.75 9.71
CA ARG A 108 -0.78 1.95 10.45
C ARG A 108 -0.94 2.92 11.61
N LEU A 109 -1.66 4.03 11.43
CA LEU A 109 -1.96 4.98 12.50
C LEU A 109 -2.79 4.36 13.63
N ASN A 110 -3.88 3.69 13.28
CA ASN A 110 -4.73 2.99 14.26
C ASN A 110 -3.94 1.93 15.04
N TRP A 111 -2.95 1.29 14.42
CA TRP A 111 -2.06 0.37 15.11
C TRP A 111 -1.18 1.07 16.16
N PHE A 112 -0.71 2.30 15.91
CA PHE A 112 0.00 3.09 16.93
C PHE A 112 -0.91 3.54 18.07
N ASP A 113 -2.18 3.84 17.77
CA ASP A 113 -3.15 4.25 18.79
C ASP A 113 -3.58 3.09 19.69
N THR A 114 -3.51 1.85 19.19
CA THR A 114 -3.87 0.65 19.95
C THR A 114 -2.93 -0.51 19.58
N PRO A 115 -1.67 -0.47 20.04
CA PRO A 115 -0.73 -1.54 19.78
C PRO A 115 -1.17 -2.84 20.44
N ARG A 116 -0.91 -3.97 19.78
CA ARG A 116 -1.19 -5.30 20.31
C ARG A 116 0.13 -6.05 20.53
N GLU A 117 0.24 -6.73 21.66
CA GLU A 117 1.40 -7.57 21.97
C GLU A 117 1.56 -8.74 20.97
N PRO A 118 2.80 -9.17 20.64
CA PRO A 118 4.07 -8.56 21.07
C PRO A 118 4.41 -7.28 20.29
N TYR A 119 4.61 -6.16 20.99
CA TYR A 119 4.94 -4.86 20.35
C TYR A 119 6.44 -4.74 20.09
N MET A 120 6.90 -5.23 18.94
CA MET A 120 8.29 -5.06 18.48
C MET A 120 8.32 -4.48 17.07
N THR A 121 8.53 -3.16 16.97
CA THR A 121 8.60 -2.43 15.70
C THR A 121 9.73 -2.92 14.79
N GLU A 122 10.81 -3.43 15.37
CA GLU A 122 11.95 -4.02 14.66
C GLU A 122 11.57 -5.25 13.82
N GLN A 123 10.52 -5.97 14.24
CA GLN A 123 10.04 -7.17 13.56
C GLN A 123 9.00 -6.88 12.47
N HIS A 124 8.69 -5.61 12.24
CA HIS A 124 7.67 -5.25 11.27
C HIS A 124 8.10 -5.49 9.82
N CYS A 125 7.11 -5.74 8.97
CA CYS A 125 7.30 -5.89 7.55
C CYS A 125 7.76 -4.57 6.91
N ARG A 126 8.30 -4.66 5.69
CA ARG A 126 8.87 -3.52 4.99
C ARG A 126 7.85 -2.42 4.71
N VAL A 127 6.60 -2.78 4.40
CA VAL A 127 5.50 -1.82 4.23
C VAL A 127 5.31 -0.96 5.47
N ALA A 128 5.27 -1.56 6.65
CA ALA A 128 5.04 -0.82 7.88
C ALA A 128 6.15 0.22 8.12
N ARG A 129 7.42 -0.17 7.90
CA ARG A 129 8.56 0.76 7.99
C ARG A 129 8.46 1.89 6.97
N ALA A 130 8.13 1.58 5.71
CA ALA A 130 7.98 2.60 4.67
C ALA A 130 6.86 3.60 4.99
N ILE A 131 5.76 3.16 5.62
CA ILE A 131 4.68 4.06 6.07
C ILE A 131 5.16 4.94 7.23
N ASP A 132 5.96 4.41 8.14
CA ASP A 132 6.52 5.17 9.26
C ASP A 132 7.48 6.25 8.76
N ASP A 133 8.35 5.93 7.81
CA ASP A 133 9.26 6.88 7.16
C ASP A 133 8.49 7.98 6.41
N PHE A 134 7.45 7.60 5.68
CA PHE A 134 6.55 8.56 5.02
C PHE A 134 5.92 9.51 6.03
N ARG A 135 5.41 8.98 7.15
CA ARG A 135 4.80 9.80 8.21
C ARG A 135 5.81 10.76 8.82
N ALA A 136 7.03 10.31 9.09
CA ALA A 136 8.08 11.17 9.62
C ALA A 136 8.36 12.34 8.67
N ALA A 137 8.49 12.07 7.37
CA ALA A 137 8.66 13.11 6.35
C ALA A 137 7.44 14.05 6.23
N ASP A 138 6.22 13.52 6.34
CA ASP A 138 4.96 14.29 6.32
C ASP A 138 4.81 15.21 7.54
N THR A 139 5.38 14.84 8.70
CA THR A 139 5.36 15.68 9.91
C THR A 139 6.43 16.77 9.96
N MET A 140 7.52 16.62 9.20
CA MET A 140 8.61 17.60 9.14
C MET A 140 8.37 18.72 8.12
N ASN A 141 7.43 18.52 7.19
CA ASN A 141 7.04 19.44 6.12
C ASN A 141 5.65 20.08 6.36
#